data_AF-A0A1Y1Q4U0-F1
#
_entry.id   AF-A0A1Y1Q4U0-F1
#
_cell.length_a   1.000
_cell.length_b   1.000
_cell.length_c   1.000
_cell.angle_alpha   90.00
_cell.angle_beta   90.00
_cell.angle_gamma   90.00
#
_symmetry.space_group_name_H-M   'P 1'
#
loop_
_entity.id
_entity.type
_entity.pdbx_description
1 polymer ?
#
loop_
_entity_poly.entity_id
_entity_poly.type
_entity_poly.pdbx_seq_one_letter_code
_entity_poly.pdbx_strand_id
1 'polypeptide(L)'
;MDFAALSPTYAGFHQLMKQIAGDLIERQQLELPQLTATLFTDQSHHYFPIPGMYGGFSYELTILENEMVLITESWCRVVEGSGQRHIITAKGIGLSAKGFV
;
A
#
# COMPACT_ATOMS: atom_id res chain seq x y z
N MET A 1 -2.04 -12.91 17.69
CA MET A 1 -1.28 -11.93 16.89
C MET A 1 -1.50 -10.58 17.55
N ASP A 2 -0.44 -9.85 17.87
CA ASP A 2 -0.56 -8.53 18.49
C ASP A 2 -0.90 -7.49 17.42
N PHE A 3 -2.08 -6.87 17.52
CA PHE A 3 -2.52 -5.84 16.57
C PHE A 3 -1.71 -4.55 16.71
N ALA A 4 -1.05 -4.32 17.84
CA ALA A 4 -0.11 -3.22 17.99
C ALA A 4 1.08 -3.36 17.03
N ALA A 5 1.47 -4.59 16.67
CA ALA A 5 2.54 -4.83 15.71
C ALA A 5 2.18 -4.41 14.27
N LEU A 6 0.88 -4.21 13.96
CA LEU A 6 0.44 -3.70 12.65
C LEU A 6 0.67 -2.20 12.49
N SER A 7 0.69 -1.45 13.60
CA SER A 7 0.62 0.01 13.59
C SER A 7 1.76 0.67 12.79
N PRO A 8 3.04 0.24 12.90
CA PRO A 8 4.12 0.84 12.12
C PRO A 8 4.00 0.55 10.61
N THR A 9 3.67 -0.69 10.24
CA THR A 9 3.44 -1.08 8.83
C THR A 9 2.27 -0.31 8.24
N TYR A 10 1.22 -0.12 9.03
CA TYR A 10 0.04 0.64 8.64
C TYR A 10 0.34 2.11 8.38
N ALA A 11 1.04 2.75 9.32
CA ALA A 11 1.49 4.13 9.16
C ALA A 11 2.42 4.29 7.95
N GLY A 12 3.32 3.33 7.71
CA GLY A 12 4.19 3.30 6.54
C GLY A 12 3.41 3.23 5.23
N PHE A 13 2.37 2.40 5.16
CA PHE A 13 1.52 2.31 3.97
C PHE A 13 0.80 3.63 3.68
N HIS A 14 0.20 4.24 4.70
CA HIS A 14 -0.46 5.54 4.55
C HIS A 14 0.49 6.67 4.17
N GLN A 15 1.70 6.67 4.74
CA GLN A 15 2.73 7.62 4.37
C GLN A 15 3.08 7.48 2.89
N LEU A 16 3.29 6.25 2.41
CA LEU A 16 3.58 5.99 0.99
C LEU A 16 2.45 6.48 0.08
N MET A 17 1.18 6.20 0.43
CA MET A 17 0.04 6.66 -0.36
C MET A 17 0.00 8.18 -0.46
N LYS A 18 0.26 8.89 0.64
CA LYS A 18 0.33 10.36 0.67
C LYS A 18 1.51 10.91 -0.12
N GLN A 19 2.65 10.22 -0.12
CA GLN A 19 3.81 10.62 -0.91
C GLN A 19 3.55 10.53 -2.43
N ILE A 20 2.82 9.50 -2.86
CA ILE A 20 2.57 9.24 -4.28
C ILE A 20 1.35 10.02 -4.80
N ALA A 21 0.29 10.13 -3.99
CA ALA A 21 -1.01 10.64 -4.43
C ALA A 21 -1.64 11.65 -3.45
N GLY A 22 -0.85 12.30 -2.60
CA GLY A 22 -1.30 13.21 -1.54
C GLY A 22 -2.29 14.27 -2.01
N ASP A 23 -1.97 14.98 -3.09
CA ASP A 23 -2.86 15.98 -3.69
C ASP A 23 -4.26 15.43 -3.98
N LEU A 24 -4.37 14.24 -4.55
CA LEU A 24 -5.65 13.62 -4.90
C LEU A 24 -6.39 13.13 -3.66
N ILE A 25 -5.66 12.57 -2.69
CA ILE A 25 -6.20 12.09 -1.41
C ILE A 25 -6.80 13.26 -0.62
N GLU A 26 -6.07 14.38 -0.51
CA GLU A 26 -6.49 15.55 0.25
C GLU A 26 -7.67 16.26 -0.41
N ARG A 27 -7.59 16.52 -1.72
CA ARG A 27 -8.66 17.21 -2.47
C ARG A 27 -10.01 16.48 -2.39
N GLN A 28 -9.96 15.15 -2.26
CA GLN A 28 -11.15 14.30 -2.23
C GLN A 28 -11.49 13.79 -0.84
N GLN A 29 -10.70 14.16 0.18
CA GLN A 29 -10.89 13.74 1.56
C GLN A 29 -11.02 12.21 1.70
N LEU A 30 -10.17 11.47 0.98
CA LEU A 30 -10.26 10.02 0.97
C LEU A 30 -9.92 9.43 2.33
N GLU A 31 -10.80 8.56 2.83
CA GLU A 31 -10.48 7.69 3.96
C GLU A 31 -9.56 6.57 3.47
N LEU A 32 -8.33 6.57 3.99
CA LEU A 32 -7.33 5.58 3.62
C LEU A 32 -7.70 4.19 4.16
N PRO A 33 -7.31 3.10 3.46
CA PRO A 33 -7.69 1.74 3.83
C PRO A 33 -7.23 1.42 5.25
N GLN A 34 -8.00 0.62 5.99
CA GLN A 34 -7.67 0.13 7.34
C GLN A 34 -7.06 -1.26 7.25
N LEU A 35 -5.86 -1.45 7.80
CA LEU A 35 -5.25 -2.78 7.86
C LEU A 35 -5.82 -3.56 9.06
N THR A 36 -6.86 -4.35 8.81
CA THR A 36 -7.52 -5.16 9.84
C THR A 36 -7.03 -6.60 9.85
N ALA A 37 -7.32 -7.32 10.95
CA ALA A 37 -7.05 -8.75 11.09
C ALA A 37 -7.57 -9.60 9.93
N THR A 38 -8.69 -9.17 9.34
CA THR A 38 -9.40 -9.90 8.30
C THR A 38 -8.58 -9.99 7.01
N LEU A 39 -7.80 -8.95 6.69
CA LEU A 39 -6.90 -8.94 5.53
C LEU A 39 -5.82 -10.01 5.68
N PHE A 40 -5.37 -10.25 6.91
CA PHE A 40 -4.38 -11.28 7.20
C PHE A 40 -4.93 -12.69 6.97
N THR A 41 -6.18 -12.93 7.37
CA THR A 41 -6.81 -14.26 7.27
C THR A 41 -7.22 -14.64 5.85
N ASP A 42 -7.52 -13.65 5.02
CA ASP A 42 -8.05 -13.89 3.67
C ASP A 42 -6.94 -14.11 2.62
N GLN A 43 -5.67 -13.79 2.95
CA GLN A 43 -4.52 -13.80 2.01
C GLN A 43 -4.86 -13.17 0.65
N SER A 44 -5.80 -12.24 0.63
CA SER A 44 -6.40 -11.75 -0.59
C SER A 44 -5.70 -10.49 -1.05
N HIS A 45 -5.62 -10.33 -2.37
CA HIS A 45 -5.16 -9.10 -2.99
C HIS A 45 -6.27 -8.06 -2.88
N HIS A 46 -5.97 -6.96 -2.20
CA HIS A 46 -6.87 -5.83 -2.08
C HIS A 46 -6.48 -4.73 -3.06
N TYR A 47 -7.46 -3.92 -3.45
CA TYR A 47 -7.25 -2.78 -4.31
C TYR A 47 -7.94 -1.55 -3.75
N PHE A 48 -7.20 -0.44 -3.67
CA PHE A 48 -7.71 0.87 -3.28
C PHE A 48 -7.56 1.84 -4.45
N PRO A 49 -8.66 2.22 -5.11
CA PRO A 49 -8.60 3.20 -6.20
C PRO A 49 -8.31 4.60 -5.65
N ILE A 50 -7.53 5.38 -6.39
CA ILE A 50 -7.40 6.82 -6.16
C ILE A 50 -8.12 7.53 -7.31
N PRO A 51 -9.29 8.13 -7.11
CA PRO A 51 -9.97 8.81 -8.20
C PRO A 51 -9.13 9.99 -8.70
N GLY A 52 -9.09 10.20 -10.01
CA GLY A 52 -8.17 11.14 -10.67
C GLY A 52 -6.76 10.59 -10.93
N MET A 53 -6.35 9.49 -10.31
CA MET A 53 -5.05 8.84 -10.59
C MET A 53 -5.11 7.88 -11.79
N TYR A 54 -6.31 7.53 -12.28
CA TYR A 54 -6.51 6.49 -13.30
C TYR A 54 -5.83 5.16 -12.91
N GLY A 55 -5.89 4.85 -11.62
CA GLY A 55 -5.21 3.73 -11.00
C GLY A 55 -5.39 3.80 -9.50
N GLY A 56 -4.37 3.38 -8.75
CA GLY A 56 -4.45 3.29 -7.30
C GLY A 56 -3.40 2.36 -6.76
N PHE A 57 -3.75 1.67 -5.66
CA PHE A 57 -2.86 0.79 -4.93
C PHE A 57 -3.44 -0.61 -4.86
N SER A 58 -2.71 -1.63 -5.31
CA SER A 58 -2.93 -2.99 -4.84
C SER A 58 -2.11 -3.21 -3.56
N TYR A 59 -2.61 -4.04 -2.65
CA TYR A 59 -1.86 -4.42 -1.47
C TYR A 59 -2.30 -5.78 -0.93
N GLU A 60 -1.35 -6.47 -0.32
CA GLU A 60 -1.57 -7.72 0.40
C GLU A 60 -0.73 -7.72 1.67
N LEU A 61 -1.21 -8.42 2.70
CA LEU A 61 -0.49 -8.60 3.96
C LEU A 61 -0.06 -10.06 4.07
N THR A 62 1.22 -10.30 4.30
CA THR A 62 1.80 -11.65 4.35
C THR A 62 2.84 -11.78 5.48
N ILE A 63 3.30 -13.01 5.74
CA ILE A 63 4.44 -13.28 6.62
C ILE A 63 5.59 -13.80 5.76
N LEU A 64 6.74 -13.14 5.84
CA LEU A 64 8.00 -13.58 5.27
C LEU A 64 9.03 -13.69 6.39
N GLU A 65 9.70 -14.84 6.51
CA GLU A 65 10.77 -15.05 7.51
C GLU A 65 10.38 -14.67 8.96
N ASN A 66 9.14 -14.98 9.36
CA ASN A 66 8.54 -14.62 10.65
C ASN A 66 8.35 -13.10 10.88
N GLU A 67 8.53 -12.26 9.87
CA GLU A 67 8.20 -10.84 9.88
C GLU A 67 6.92 -10.59 9.07
N MET A 68 6.08 -9.70 9.56
CA MET A 68 4.91 -9.27 8.81
C MET A 68 5.33 -8.24 7.76
N VAL A 69 4.83 -8.45 6.54
CA VAL A 69 5.16 -7.64 5.38
C VAL A 69 3.88 -7.24 4.67
N LEU A 70 3.75 -5.95 4.35
CA LEU A 70 2.78 -5.46 3.39
C LEU A 70 3.48 -5.24 2.05
N ILE A 71 3.01 -5.94 1.02
CA ILE A 71 3.45 -5.72 -0.36
C ILE A 71 2.39 -4.85 -1.01
N THR A 72 2.81 -3.76 -1.64
CA THR A 72 1.89 -2.87 -2.36
C THR A 72 2.46 -2.45 -3.70
N GLU A 73 1.59 -2.35 -4.69
CA GLU A 73 1.91 -1.73 -5.97
C GLU A 73 1.04 -0.51 -6.20
N SER A 74 1.63 0.53 -6.77
CA SER A 74 0.93 1.74 -7.18
C SER A 74 1.17 2.01 -8.65
N TRP A 75 0.13 2.40 -9.39
CA TRP A 75 0.27 2.74 -10.80
C TRP A 75 -0.82 3.68 -11.31
N CYS A 76 -0.52 4.36 -12.42
CA CYS A 76 -1.47 5.09 -13.26
C CYS A 76 -1.55 4.39 -14.61
N ARG A 77 -2.72 3.86 -14.97
CA ARG A 77 -2.91 3.02 -16.18
C ARG A 77 -2.61 3.73 -17.49
N VAL A 78 -2.55 5.06 -17.48
CA VAL A 78 -2.36 5.89 -18.68
C VAL A 78 -1.00 6.59 -18.69
N VAL A 79 -0.13 6.31 -17.71
CA VAL A 79 1.23 6.84 -17.64
C VAL A 79 2.20 5.66 -17.61
N GLU A 80 2.85 5.43 -18.75
CA GLU A 80 3.87 4.38 -18.90
C GLU A 80 5.01 4.57 -17.89
N GLY A 81 5.46 3.46 -17.29
CA GLY A 81 6.52 3.46 -16.30
C GLY A 81 6.13 4.06 -14.94
N SER A 82 4.86 4.38 -14.71
CA SER A 82 4.37 4.90 -13.42
C SER A 82 4.33 3.86 -12.30
N GLY A 83 4.38 2.58 -12.65
CA GLY A 83 4.29 1.46 -11.73
C GLY A 83 5.46 1.42 -10.76
N GLN A 84 5.14 1.24 -9.48
CA GLN A 84 6.11 1.03 -8.39
C GLN A 84 5.61 -0.06 -7.45
N ARG A 85 6.51 -0.91 -6.97
CA ARG A 85 6.25 -1.93 -5.95
C ARG A 85 7.07 -1.64 -4.70
N HIS A 86 6.42 -1.64 -3.56
CA HIS A 86 7.03 -1.45 -2.26
C HIS A 86 6.78 -2.63 -1.33
N ILE A 87 7.75 -2.87 -0.46
CA ILE A 87 7.71 -3.80 0.65
C ILE A 87 7.76 -2.95 1.93
N ILE A 88 6.73 -3.08 2.76
CA ILE A 88 6.60 -2.31 3.99
C ILE A 88 6.63 -3.27 5.17
N THR A 89 7.52 -2.99 6.11
CA THR A 89 7.59 -3.71 7.38
C THR A 89 7.60 -2.71 8.53
N ALA A 90 7.62 -3.20 9.77
CA ALA A 90 7.73 -2.31 10.93
C ALA A 90 9.05 -1.52 10.98
N LYS A 91 10.06 -1.93 10.20
CA LYS A 91 11.36 -1.27 10.12
C LYS A 91 11.40 -0.14 9.09
N GLY A 92 10.47 -0.12 8.13
CA GLY A 92 10.40 0.91 7.11
C GLY A 92 9.81 0.46 5.77
N ILE A 93 10.04 1.29 4.76
CA ILE A 93 9.51 1.14 3.39
C ILE A 93 10.68 0.93 2.43
N GLY A 94 10.67 -0.16 1.67
CA GLY A 94 11.64 -0.45 0.63
C GLY A 94 11.01 -0.52 -0.75
N LEU A 95 11.58 0.17 -1.74
CA LEU A 95 11.21 0.03 -3.14
C LEU A 95 11.84 -1.25 -3.71
N SER A 96 11.04 -2.18 -4.22
CA SER A 96 11.51 -3.45 -4.78
C SER A 96 11.45 -3.53 -6.30
N ALA A 97 10.54 -2.79 -6.94
CA ALA A 97 10.48 -2.65 -8.40
C ALA A 97 9.89 -1.29 -8.80
N LYS A 98 10.26 -0.78 -9.99
CA LYS A 98 9.66 0.43 -10.58
C LYS A 98 9.74 0.41 -12.10
N GLY A 99 8.98 1.27 -12.75
CA GLY A 99 9.04 1.49 -14.20
C GLY A 99 8.22 0.50 -15.02
N PHE A 100 7.20 -0.11 -14.41
CA PHE A 100 6.21 -0.94 -15.12
C PHE A 100 4.92 -0.16 -15.39
N VAL A 101 3.94 -0.82 -16.03
CA VAL A 101 2.79 -0.24 -16.75
C VAL A 101 3.17 0.30 -18.11
#